data_AF-X1URM4-F1
#
_entry.id   AF-X1URM4-F1
#
_cell.length_a   1.000
_cell.length_b   1.000
_cell.length_c   1.000
_cell.angle_alpha   90.00
_cell.angle_beta   90.00
_cell.angle_gamma   90.00
#
_symmetry.space_group_name_H-M   'P 1'
#
loop_
_entity.id
_entity.type
_entity.pdbx_description
1 polymer ?
#
loop_
_entity_poly.entity_id
_entity_poly.type
_entity_poly.pdbx_seq_one_letter_code
_entity_poly.pdbx_strand_id
1 'polypeptide(L)'
;MIQGTVLCINLKAIKGVVKIKAKKLIGFALLIIILFSFATFITCAERSYKITDYQAQVKILENGDIQVSEIFEYDFDGDFNGIIRTIGIKGSDGLQNFKASEYFPIDKELNYDQSINGDMVTYKIYEKSSNERKLFLLEYQLKNVATLYN
;
A
#
# COMPACT_ATOMS: atom_id res chain seq x y z
N MET A 1 -43.14 -21.17 18.41
CA MET A 1 -43.43 -21.04 16.96
C MET A 1 -42.09 -20.64 16.35
N ILE A 2 -41.34 -21.51 15.68
CA ILE A 2 -41.58 -22.06 14.35
C ILE A 2 -41.12 -23.54 14.32
N GLN A 3 -41.94 -24.43 13.77
CA GLN A 3 -41.60 -25.83 13.50
C GLN A 3 -40.58 -25.92 12.36
N GLY A 4 -39.48 -26.63 12.58
CA GLY A 4 -38.51 -27.00 11.53
C GLY A 4 -38.79 -28.40 11.00
N THR A 5 -39.21 -28.49 9.74
CA THR A 5 -39.45 -29.72 8.99
C THR A 5 -38.17 -30.55 8.85
N VAL A 6 -38.23 -31.84 9.18
CA VAL A 6 -37.17 -32.81 8.90
C VAL A 6 -37.32 -33.28 7.46
N LEU A 7 -36.40 -32.88 6.58
CA LEU A 7 -36.26 -33.44 5.24
C LEU A 7 -35.27 -34.61 5.28
N CYS A 8 -35.80 -35.83 5.34
CA CYS A 8 -34.98 -37.04 5.22
C CYS A 8 -34.46 -37.20 3.78
N ILE A 9 -33.19 -36.88 3.55
CA ILE A 9 -32.52 -37.13 2.27
C ILE A 9 -32.02 -38.57 2.27
N ASN A 10 -32.62 -39.41 1.44
CA ASN A 10 -32.25 -40.81 1.29
C ASN A 10 -30.99 -40.91 0.41
N LEU A 11 -29.80 -41.04 1.02
CA LEU A 11 -28.55 -41.25 0.27
C LEU A 11 -28.48 -42.69 -0.22
N LYS A 12 -28.90 -42.90 -1.48
CA LYS A 12 -28.58 -44.13 -2.21
C LYS A 12 -27.12 -44.03 -2.68
N ALA A 13 -26.23 -44.71 -1.97
CA ALA A 13 -24.81 -44.81 -2.34
C ALA A 13 -24.68 -45.48 -3.72
N ILE A 14 -24.38 -44.69 -4.75
CA ILE A 14 -24.01 -45.20 -6.06
C ILE A 14 -22.57 -45.70 -5.95
N LYS A 15 -22.39 -47.00 -5.71
CA LYS A 15 -21.10 -47.67 -5.88
C LYS A 15 -20.77 -47.81 -7.36
N GLY A 16 -20.38 -46.70 -7.98
CA GLY A 16 -19.74 -46.69 -9.29
C GLY A 16 -18.23 -46.86 -9.11
N VAL A 17 -17.73 -48.08 -9.25
CA VAL A 17 -16.28 -48.30 -9.38
C VAL A 17 -15.89 -47.87 -10.80
N VAL A 18 -15.46 -46.62 -10.94
CA VAL A 18 -14.89 -46.14 -12.20
C VAL A 18 -13.60 -46.91 -12.45
N LYS A 19 -13.61 -47.88 -13.37
CA LYS A 19 -12.40 -48.58 -13.81
C LYS A 19 -11.55 -47.65 -14.68
N ILE A 20 -10.75 -46.82 -14.02
CA ILE A 20 -9.77 -45.96 -14.69
C ILE A 20 -8.59 -46.86 -15.08
N LYS A 21 -8.25 -46.93 -16.38
CA LYS A 21 -7.04 -47.65 -16.83
C LYS A 21 -5.82 -46.97 -16.18
N ALA A 22 -4.96 -47.75 -15.51
CA ALA A 22 -3.79 -47.24 -14.78
C ALA A 22 -2.92 -46.26 -15.61
N LYS A 23 -2.79 -46.47 -16.93
CA LYS A 23 -2.09 -45.57 -17.86
C LYS A 23 -2.67 -44.15 -17.92
N LYS A 24 -4.00 -43.99 -17.82
CA LYS A 24 -4.67 -42.67 -17.79
C LYS A 24 -4.55 -41.99 -16.43
N LEU A 25 -4.51 -42.77 -15.35
CA LEU A 25 -4.30 -42.26 -13.99
C LEU A 25 -2.87 -41.74 -13.79
N ILE A 26 -1.87 -42.44 -14.35
CA ILE A 26 -0.47 -42.02 -14.35
C ILE A 26 -0.28 -40.72 -15.14
N GLY A 27 -0.91 -40.60 -16.32
CA GLY A 27 -0.86 -39.37 -17.11
C GLY A 27 -1.49 -38.17 -16.40
N PHE A 28 -2.61 -38.38 -15.70
CA PHE A 28 -3.25 -37.32 -14.90
C PHE A 28 -2.41 -36.92 -13.68
N ALA A 29 -1.80 -37.88 -13.00
CA ALA A 29 -0.88 -37.61 -11.90
C ALA A 29 0.37 -36.84 -12.37
N LEU A 30 0.95 -37.21 -13.52
CA LEU A 30 2.07 -36.49 -14.13
C LEU A 30 1.68 -35.05 -14.52
N LEU A 31 0.49 -34.84 -15.07
CA LEU A 31 -0.01 -33.49 -15.38
C LEU A 31 -0.15 -32.62 -14.12
N ILE A 32 -0.66 -33.20 -13.02
CA ILE A 32 -0.75 -32.51 -11.73
C ILE A 32 0.65 -32.17 -11.20
N ILE A 33 1.61 -33.10 -11.25
CA ILE A 33 2.99 -32.86 -10.82
C ILE A 33 3.65 -31.74 -11.64
N ILE A 34 3.43 -31.73 -12.95
CA ILE A 34 3.93 -30.67 -13.84
C ILE A 34 3.28 -29.31 -13.46
N LEU A 35 1.96 -29.26 -13.25
CA LEU A 35 1.27 -28.04 -12.84
C LEU A 35 1.75 -27.51 -11.48
N PHE A 36 2.00 -28.39 -10.50
CA PHE A 36 2.57 -28.01 -9.20
C PHE A 36 4.03 -27.58 -9.30
N SER A 37 4.82 -28.13 -10.24
CA SER A 37 6.22 -27.73 -10.45
C SER A 37 6.39 -26.31 -11.02
N PHE A 38 5.36 -25.77 -11.68
CA PHE A 38 5.36 -24.37 -12.12
C PHE A 38 4.87 -23.39 -11.04
N ALA A 39 4.20 -23.86 -9.98
CA ALA A 39 3.69 -23.01 -8.91
C ALA A 39 4.78 -22.53 -7.93
N THR A 40 5.99 -23.09 -7.98
CA THR A 40 7.06 -22.83 -7.00
C THR A 40 8.03 -21.70 -7.38
N PHE A 41 7.80 -20.98 -8.49
CA PHE A 41 8.68 -19.90 -8.94
C PHE A 41 8.12 -18.49 -8.67
N ILE A 42 7.30 -18.31 -7.63
CA ILE A 42 7.00 -16.96 -7.13
C ILE A 42 8.13 -16.56 -6.18
N THR A 43 9.28 -16.20 -6.74
CA THR A 43 10.30 -15.48 -5.98
C THR A 43 9.74 -14.08 -5.71
N CYS A 44 9.32 -13.81 -4.48
CA CYS A 44 9.14 -12.43 -4.05
C CYS A 44 10.50 -11.76 -4.18
N ALA A 45 10.65 -10.82 -5.12
CA ALA A 45 11.87 -10.04 -5.21
C ALA A 45 12.06 -9.35 -3.84
N GLU A 46 13.14 -9.71 -3.15
CA GLU A 46 13.53 -9.03 -1.93
C GLU A 46 13.78 -7.57 -2.31
N ARG A 47 13.02 -6.66 -1.70
CA ARG A 47 13.17 -5.22 -1.90
C ARG A 47 13.28 -4.55 -0.56
N SER A 48 14.12 -3.54 -0.48
CA SER A 48 14.35 -2.74 0.72
C SER A 48 14.51 -1.28 0.34
N TYR A 49 14.44 -0.39 1.33
CA TYR A 49 14.77 1.00 1.13
C TYR A 49 15.36 1.58 2.41
N LYS A 50 16.10 2.68 2.27
CA LYS A 50 16.60 3.48 3.38
C LYS A 50 16.20 4.93 3.15
N ILE A 51 15.80 5.63 4.22
CA ILE A 51 15.74 7.08 4.21
C ILE A 51 17.12 7.55 4.66
N THR A 52 17.92 8.06 3.73
CA THR A 52 19.32 8.43 3.96
C THR A 52 19.46 9.85 4.49
N ASP A 53 18.52 10.74 4.16
CA ASP A 53 18.44 12.10 4.68
C ASP A 53 16.97 12.54 4.83
N TYR A 54 16.73 13.45 5.76
CA TYR A 54 15.42 14.07 6.01
C TYR A 54 15.60 15.53 6.46
N GLN A 55 14.97 16.43 5.72
CA GLN A 55 14.99 17.86 6.00
C GLN A 55 13.55 18.37 6.12
N ALA A 56 13.28 19.19 7.14
CA ALA A 56 11.98 19.80 7.34
C ALA A 56 12.12 21.29 7.62
N GLN A 57 11.31 22.09 6.94
CA GLN A 57 11.15 23.52 7.20
C GLN A 57 9.72 23.80 7.61
N VAL A 58 9.56 24.55 8.69
CA VAL A 58 8.27 24.86 9.29
C VAL A 58 8.18 26.36 9.50
N LYS A 59 7.10 26.97 9.00
CA LYS A 59 6.83 28.39 9.14
C LYS A 59 5.46 28.60 9.78
N ILE A 60 5.44 29.21 10.96
CA ILE A 60 4.20 29.65 11.61
C ILE A 60 3.77 30.98 10.97
N LEU A 61 2.53 31.06 10.52
CA LEU A 61 1.95 32.25 9.94
C LEU A 61 1.27 33.11 11.02
N GLU A 62 1.09 34.39 10.75
CA GLU A 62 0.48 35.35 11.69
C GLU A 62 -0.94 34.94 12.10
N ASN A 63 -1.65 34.20 11.25
CA ASN A 63 -3.00 33.69 11.51
C ASN A 63 -3.02 32.37 12.30
N GLY A 64 -1.87 31.86 12.75
CA GLY A 64 -1.77 30.62 13.53
C GLY A 64 -1.69 29.33 12.70
N ASP A 65 -1.73 29.42 11.38
CA ASP A 65 -1.46 28.29 10.51
C ASP A 65 0.04 27.95 10.48
N ILE A 66 0.36 26.72 10.07
CA ILE A 66 1.74 26.29 9.85
C ILE A 66 1.89 25.83 8.40
N GLN A 67 2.88 26.39 7.70
CA GLN A 67 3.36 25.89 6.41
C GLN A 67 4.54 24.94 6.65
N VAL A 68 4.50 23.77 6.00
CA VAL A 68 5.51 22.71 6.14
C VAL A 68 6.06 22.35 4.76
N SER A 69 7.38 22.18 4.68
CA SER A 69 8.11 21.62 3.55
C SER A 69 9.02 20.52 4.07
N GLU A 70 8.82 19.27 3.62
CA GLU A 70 9.61 18.10 4.01
C GLU A 70 10.29 17.50 2.78
N ILE A 71 11.62 17.29 2.83
CA ILE A 71 12.38 16.57 1.82
C ILE A 71 12.86 15.25 2.42
N PHE A 72 12.53 14.15 1.75
CA PHE A 72 12.98 12.81 2.11
C PHE A 72 13.89 12.24 1.01
N GLU A 73 15.13 11.92 1.35
CA GLU A 73 16.01 11.18 0.45
C GLU A 73 15.83 9.67 0.68
N TYR A 74 15.36 8.97 -0.35
CA TYR A 74 15.23 7.52 -0.37
C TYR A 74 16.33 6.90 -1.21
N ASP A 75 16.95 5.83 -0.70
CA ASP A 75 17.80 4.89 -1.44
C ASP A 75 17.02 3.57 -1.55
N PHE A 76 16.48 3.29 -2.74
CA PHE A 76 15.66 2.10 -3.03
C PHE A 76 16.52 0.96 -3.56
N ASP A 77 16.30 -0.24 -3.03
CA ASP A 77 16.86 -1.50 -3.53
C ASP A 77 15.68 -2.41 -3.92
N GLY A 78 15.50 -2.63 -5.22
CA GLY A 78 14.32 -3.27 -5.81
C GLY A 78 13.23 -2.29 -6.29
N ASP A 79 12.11 -2.86 -6.76
CA ASP A 79 11.04 -2.11 -7.44
C ASP A 79 9.97 -1.57 -6.47
N PHE A 80 9.70 -0.26 -6.55
CA PHE A 80 8.69 0.45 -5.79
C PHE A 80 7.76 1.25 -6.71
N ASN A 81 6.51 1.45 -6.28
CA ASN A 81 5.52 2.26 -7.00
C ASN A 81 5.29 3.63 -6.34
N GLY A 82 6.10 3.98 -5.35
CA GLY A 82 5.99 5.24 -4.62
C GLY A 82 6.16 5.07 -3.12
N ILE A 83 5.77 6.09 -2.37
CA ILE A 83 5.93 6.18 -0.91
C ILE A 83 4.59 6.40 -0.22
N ILE A 84 4.53 6.09 1.08
CA ILE A 84 3.36 6.33 1.93
C ILE A 84 3.77 7.32 3.03
N ARG A 85 3.03 8.43 3.16
CA ARG A 85 3.21 9.41 4.23
C ARG A 85 1.92 9.56 5.01
N THR A 86 1.98 9.29 6.31
CA THR A 86 0.89 9.62 7.25
C THR A 86 1.25 10.85 8.04
N ILE A 87 0.32 11.81 8.11
CA ILE A 87 0.46 13.09 8.82
C ILE A 87 -0.64 13.18 9.88
N GLY A 88 -0.24 13.48 11.11
CA GLY A 88 -1.17 13.73 12.21
C GLY A 88 -1.69 15.16 12.14
N ILE A 89 -3.01 15.32 12.24
CA ILE A 89 -3.71 16.62 12.21
C ILE A 89 -4.35 16.97 13.56
N LYS A 90 -4.03 16.20 14.61
CA LYS A 90 -4.57 16.45 15.95
C LYS A 90 -4.11 17.81 16.46
N GLY A 91 -5.06 18.63 16.92
CA GLY A 91 -4.78 19.98 17.40
C GLY A 91 -4.64 21.01 16.28
N SER A 92 -4.98 20.63 15.04
CA SER A 92 -5.18 21.55 13.91
C SER A 92 -6.62 21.44 13.40
N ASP A 93 -7.07 22.45 12.67
CA ASP A 93 -8.35 22.42 11.94
C ASP A 93 -8.22 21.71 10.58
N GLY A 94 -7.38 20.68 10.53
CA GLY A 94 -7.08 19.90 9.34
C GLY A 94 -5.84 20.36 8.57
N LEU A 95 -5.65 19.72 7.41
CA LEU A 95 -4.53 19.86 6.50
C LEU A 95 -5.05 20.32 5.13
N GLN A 96 -4.38 21.30 4.53
CA GLN A 96 -4.73 21.86 3.23
C GLN A 96 -3.49 21.99 2.33
N ASN A 97 -3.74 22.15 1.03
CA ASN A 97 -2.72 22.45 0.01
C ASN A 97 -1.60 21.42 -0.05
N PHE A 98 -1.92 20.13 0.14
CA PHE A 98 -0.93 19.07 0.02
C PHE A 98 -0.44 18.96 -1.43
N LYS A 99 0.89 19.00 -1.58
CA LYS A 99 1.59 18.76 -2.83
C LYS A 99 2.72 17.77 -2.57
N ALA A 100 2.93 16.87 -3.52
CA ALA A 100 4.09 16.00 -3.56
C ALA A 100 4.81 16.21 -4.89
N SER A 101 6.13 16.29 -4.87
CA SER A 101 6.98 16.26 -6.06
C SER A 101 8.16 15.32 -5.89
N GLU A 102 8.64 14.77 -7.00
CA GLU A 102 10.02 14.34 -7.10
C GLU A 102 10.85 15.62 -7.16
N TYR A 103 11.75 15.80 -6.21
CA TYR A 103 12.66 16.95 -6.13
C TYR A 103 13.96 16.68 -6.87
N PHE A 104 14.37 15.41 -6.88
CA PHE A 104 15.51 14.90 -7.62
C PHE A 104 15.25 13.43 -8.00
N PRO A 105 15.66 12.98 -9.20
CA PRO A 105 16.44 13.70 -10.22
C PRO A 105 15.67 14.73 -11.05
N ILE A 106 14.34 14.62 -11.15
CA ILE A 106 13.52 15.50 -11.99
C ILE A 106 12.52 16.23 -11.11
N ASP A 107 12.53 17.58 -11.14
CA ASP A 107 11.50 18.40 -10.50
C ASP A 107 10.15 18.19 -11.20
N LYS A 108 9.31 17.32 -10.62
CA LYS A 108 8.04 16.88 -11.21
C LYS A 108 6.99 16.66 -10.13
N GLU A 109 5.82 17.27 -10.30
CA GLU A 109 4.66 17.01 -9.43
C GLU A 109 4.16 15.56 -9.57
N LEU A 110 3.80 14.97 -8.44
CA LEU A 110 3.41 13.57 -8.33
C LEU A 110 1.92 13.42 -8.01
N ASN A 111 1.32 12.37 -8.58
CA ASN A 111 -0.03 11.98 -8.24
C ASN A 111 -0.06 11.27 -6.90
N TYR A 112 -1.16 11.40 -6.16
CA TYR A 112 -1.36 10.72 -4.90
C TYR A 112 -2.83 10.39 -4.66
N ASP A 113 -3.07 9.35 -3.87
CA ASP A 113 -4.37 9.14 -3.22
C ASP A 113 -4.29 9.57 -1.75
N GLN A 114 -5.40 10.07 -1.22
CA GLN A 114 -5.53 10.41 0.19
C GLN A 114 -6.59 9.56 0.89
N SER A 115 -6.36 9.27 2.16
CA SER A 115 -7.35 8.63 3.04
C SER A 115 -7.24 9.22 4.44
N ILE A 116 -8.38 9.32 5.14
CA ILE A 116 -8.45 9.88 6.49
C ILE A 116 -8.91 8.79 7.46
N ASN A 117 -8.20 8.65 8.58
CA ASN A 117 -8.58 7.76 9.67
C ASN A 117 -8.36 8.47 11.01
N GLY A 118 -9.45 8.95 11.62
CA GLY A 118 -9.37 9.81 12.80
C GLY A 118 -8.56 11.07 12.51
N ASP A 119 -7.60 11.37 13.40
CA ASP A 119 -6.71 12.53 13.28
C ASP A 119 -5.47 12.26 12.40
N MET A 120 -5.54 11.28 11.49
CA MET A 120 -4.44 10.92 10.59
C MET A 120 -4.89 11.02 9.13
N VAL A 121 -4.12 11.75 8.33
CA VAL A 121 -4.25 11.80 6.87
C VAL A 121 -3.11 11.00 6.27
N THR A 122 -3.43 9.98 5.47
CA THR A 122 -2.44 9.13 4.79
C THR A 122 -2.47 9.38 3.29
N TYR A 123 -1.30 9.73 2.75
CA TYR A 123 -1.03 9.92 1.34
C TYR A 123 -0.27 8.72 0.78
N LYS A 124 -0.78 8.15 -0.31
CA LYS A 124 -0.07 7.19 -1.16
C LYS A 124 0.42 7.95 -2.38
N ILE A 125 1.70 8.30 -2.39
CA ILE A 125 2.31 9.15 -3.43
C ILE A 125 2.93 8.23 -4.46
N TYR A 126 2.55 8.38 -5.73
CA TYR A 126 2.92 7.47 -6.80
C TYR A 126 4.13 7.97 -7.59
N GLU A 127 5.23 7.23 -7.50
CA GLU A 127 6.42 7.43 -8.33
C GLU A 127 7.20 6.12 -8.41
N LYS A 128 7.39 5.60 -9.63
CA LYS A 128 8.10 4.33 -9.80
C LYS A 128 9.58 4.53 -9.48
N SER A 129 10.17 3.57 -8.78
CA SER A 129 11.59 3.57 -8.44
C SER A 129 12.19 2.17 -8.56
N SER A 130 13.41 2.04 -9.06
CA SER A 130 14.13 0.75 -9.15
C SER A 130 15.64 0.94 -8.97
N ASN A 131 16.18 0.43 -7.85
CA ASN A 131 17.62 0.46 -7.56
C ASN A 131 18.25 1.86 -7.71
N GLU A 132 17.62 2.88 -7.12
CA GLU A 132 17.95 4.27 -7.36
C GLU A 132 17.70 5.15 -6.14
N ARG A 133 18.25 6.37 -6.19
CA ARG A 133 18.00 7.41 -5.21
C ARG A 133 17.01 8.42 -5.74
N LYS A 134 16.03 8.78 -4.91
CA LYS A 134 15.07 9.86 -5.20
C LYS A 134 14.86 10.73 -3.98
N LEU A 135 14.66 12.03 -4.23
CA LEU A 135 14.23 12.96 -3.20
C LEU A 135 12.76 13.27 -3.42
N PHE A 136 11.94 13.08 -2.40
CA PHE A 136 10.53 13.46 -2.41
C PHE A 136 10.37 14.75 -1.61
N LEU A 137 9.78 15.77 -2.23
CA LEU A 137 9.39 17.02 -1.56
C LEU A 137 7.89 16.99 -1.30
N LEU A 138 7.50 17.10 -0.03
CA LEU A 138 6.12 17.20 0.42
C LEU A 138 5.87 18.58 1.01
N GLU A 139 4.86 19.27 0.51
CA GLU A 139 4.48 20.61 0.97
C GLU A 139 3.02 20.60 1.40
N TYR A 140 2.71 21.19 2.55
CA TYR A 140 1.33 21.28 3.06
C TYR A 140 1.18 22.37 4.11
N GLN A 141 -0.08 22.66 4.44
CA GLN A 141 -0.44 23.62 5.48
C GLN A 141 -1.33 22.95 6.53
N LEU A 142 -0.99 23.11 7.80
CA LEU A 142 -1.85 22.77 8.93
C LEU A 142 -2.56 24.02 9.42
N LYS A 143 -3.88 23.92 9.63
CA LYS A 143 -4.73 25.06 9.97
C LYS A 143 -4.82 25.28 11.47
N ASN A 144 -4.75 26.54 11.91
CA ASN A 144 -5.02 26.95 13.31
C ASN A 144 -4.26 26.13 14.38
N VAL A 145 -2.98 25.84 14.13
CA VAL A 145 -2.16 25.03 15.06
C VAL A 145 -1.68 25.84 16.26
N ALA A 146 -1.37 27.11 16.05
CA ALA A 146 -0.85 28.00 17.09
C ALA A 146 -1.83 29.15 17.35
N THR A 147 -2.14 29.41 18.62
CA THR A 147 -2.88 30.60 19.03
C THR A 147 -1.91 31.62 19.59
N LEU A 148 -1.84 32.80 18.97
CA LEU A 148 -1.11 33.93 19.54
C LEU A 148 -1.92 34.51 20.70
N TYR A 149 -1.39 34.43 21.91
CA TYR A 149 -1.93 35.16 23.06
C TYR A 149 -1.24 36.53 23.11
N ASN A 150 -2.04 37.60 22.99
CA ASN A 150 -1.60 38.98 23.17
C ASN A 150 -1.77 39.43 24.61
#